data_AF-A0AAW9DH41-F1
#
_entry.id   AF-A0AAW9DH41-F1
#
_cell.length_a   1.000
_cell.length_b   1.000
_cell.length_c   1.000
_cell.angle_alpha   90.00
_cell.angle_beta   90.00
_cell.angle_gamma   90.00
#
_symmetry.space_group_name_H-M   'P 1'
#
loop_
_entity.id
_entity.type
_entity.pdbx_description
1 polymer ?
#
loop_
_entity_poly.entity_id
_entity_poly.type
_entity_poly.pdbx_seq_one_letter_code
_entity_poly.pdbx_strand_id
1 'polypeptide(L)'
;MSETDHSFWPKATGLETAIPEDRRIDGIAEVTYQKLLAPIGGRRQTALAFEDEVNVFRRTLMHMGFPYSSRWYHTSTQAQTQLRDVLYFRRKDGVKSGSFKKFVQDGLASQLATISGVTEVRTQVYLPWNKATWNTPNVAHDNPKEDHLHASIILGFADQAAREAFYANLAPQLNAEVVQYASAVHAYHIEKTLPFVLDGKRT
;
A
#
# COMPACT_ATOMS: atom_id res chain seq x y z
N MET A 1 16.83 2.33 -14.93
CA MET A 1 15.61 2.48 -14.13
C MET A 1 15.05 3.88 -14.33
N SER A 2 13.78 4.15 -13.96
CA SER A 2 13.22 5.51 -13.95
C SER A 2 14.11 6.47 -13.16
N GLU A 3 14.22 7.73 -13.58
CA GLU A 3 14.90 8.81 -12.84
C GLU A 3 14.12 9.22 -11.57
N THR A 4 12.94 8.65 -11.33
CA THR A 4 12.02 9.00 -10.25
C THR A 4 11.83 7.85 -9.25
N ASP A 5 11.66 8.19 -7.98
CA ASP A 5 11.38 7.25 -6.88
C ASP A 5 9.94 6.70 -6.89
N HIS A 6 9.21 6.86 -8.00
CA HIS A 6 7.85 6.38 -8.18
C HIS A 6 7.50 6.14 -9.66
N SER A 7 6.29 5.62 -9.92
CA SER A 7 5.75 5.34 -11.26
C SER A 7 6.54 4.30 -12.07
N PHE A 8 7.30 3.43 -11.39
CA PHE A 8 8.17 2.45 -12.05
C PHE A 8 7.52 1.07 -12.26
N TRP A 9 6.21 0.91 -11.97
CA TRP A 9 5.50 -0.30 -12.39
C TRP A 9 5.42 -0.38 -13.93
N PRO A 10 5.68 -1.55 -14.54
CA PRO A 10 5.70 -1.66 -16.00
C PRO A 10 4.34 -1.37 -16.62
N LYS A 11 4.35 -0.58 -17.70
CA LYS A 11 3.15 -0.19 -18.45
C LYS A 11 2.44 -1.41 -19.04
N ALA A 12 1.11 -1.38 -19.03
CA ALA A 12 0.26 -2.35 -19.72
C ALA A 12 -1.05 -1.68 -20.18
N THR A 13 -1.62 -2.19 -21.27
CA THR A 13 -2.93 -1.71 -21.77
C THR A 13 -4.01 -1.92 -20.72
N GLY A 14 -4.75 -0.85 -20.39
CA GLY A 14 -5.80 -0.88 -19.38
C GLY A 14 -5.29 -0.80 -17.93
N LEU A 15 -4.01 -0.48 -17.72
CA LEU A 15 -3.41 -0.28 -16.41
C LEU A 15 -2.75 1.11 -16.31
N GLU A 16 -3.27 1.94 -15.42
CA GLU A 16 -2.65 3.21 -15.06
C GLU A 16 -1.45 2.95 -14.13
N THR A 17 -0.26 3.36 -14.53
CA THR A 17 0.96 3.22 -13.73
C THR A 17 1.66 4.53 -13.42
N ALA A 18 1.34 5.57 -14.18
CA ALA A 18 1.80 6.92 -13.93
C ALA A 18 0.96 7.55 -12.81
N ILE A 19 1.64 8.11 -11.81
CA ILE A 19 1.04 8.84 -10.71
C ILE A 19 0.94 10.32 -11.09
N PRO A 20 -0.27 10.93 -11.08
CA PRO A 20 -0.43 12.38 -11.22
C PRO A 20 0.25 13.13 -10.06
N GLU A 21 0.92 14.25 -10.34
CA GLU A 21 1.65 15.02 -9.32
C GLU A 21 0.75 15.50 -8.17
N ASP A 22 -0.49 15.88 -8.47
CA ASP A 22 -1.49 16.34 -7.49
C ASP A 22 -2.10 15.21 -6.64
N ARG A 23 -1.79 13.96 -7.00
CA ARG A 23 -2.21 12.73 -6.31
C ARG A 23 -1.03 11.96 -5.71
N ARG A 24 0.19 12.49 -5.78
CA ARG A 24 1.38 11.85 -5.22
C ARG A 24 1.22 11.67 -3.71
N ILE A 25 1.58 10.48 -3.23
CA ILE A 25 1.66 10.17 -1.80
C ILE A 25 3.11 10.38 -1.37
N ASP A 26 3.34 11.36 -0.49
CA ASP A 26 4.68 11.72 0.00
C ASP A 26 5.06 10.98 1.30
N GLY A 27 4.11 10.34 1.97
CA GLY A 27 4.35 9.65 3.23
C GLY A 27 3.22 8.69 3.60
N ILE A 28 3.56 7.70 4.43
CA ILE A 28 2.63 6.67 4.89
C ILE A 28 2.78 6.55 6.40
N ALA A 29 1.73 6.92 7.13
CA ALA A 29 1.60 6.59 8.54
C ALA A 29 0.76 5.32 8.65
N GLU A 30 1.34 4.27 9.23
CA GLU A 30 0.63 3.02 9.46
C GLU A 30 0.47 2.72 10.94
N VAL A 31 -0.74 2.36 11.33
CA VAL A 31 -1.08 1.95 12.70
C VAL A 31 -1.77 0.59 12.66
N THR A 32 -1.22 -0.37 13.39
CA THR A 32 -1.84 -1.68 13.60
C THR A 32 -2.36 -1.78 15.03
N TYR A 33 -3.65 -2.07 15.19
CA TYR A 33 -4.28 -2.21 16.49
C TYR A 33 -4.40 -3.68 16.90
N GLN A 34 -4.21 -3.98 18.19
CA GLN A 34 -4.44 -5.32 18.74
C GLN A 34 -5.91 -5.71 18.81
N LYS A 35 -6.84 -4.75 18.86
CA LYS A 35 -8.29 -5.01 19.02
C LYS A 35 -9.11 -4.19 18.03
N LEU A 36 -10.19 -4.81 17.54
CA LEU A 36 -11.11 -4.25 16.53
C LEU A 36 -11.73 -2.89 16.93
N LEU A 37 -12.02 -2.70 18.22
CA LEU A 37 -12.66 -1.48 18.76
C LEU A 37 -11.68 -0.53 19.46
N ALA A 38 -10.37 -0.83 19.44
CA ALA A 38 -9.35 0.08 19.99
C ALA A 38 -9.43 1.52 19.43
N PRO A 39 -9.78 1.75 18.14
CA PRO A 39 -9.96 3.10 17.62
C PRO A 39 -11.12 3.88 18.26
N ILE A 40 -12.15 3.20 18.77
CA ILE A 40 -13.37 3.83 19.30
C ILE A 40 -13.15 4.35 20.73
N GLY A 41 -12.30 3.69 21.52
CA GLY A 41 -11.89 4.14 22.85
C GLY A 41 -10.77 5.18 22.86
N GLY A 42 -10.22 5.52 21.69
CA GLY A 42 -8.91 6.15 21.53
C GLY A 42 -8.92 7.63 21.15
N ARG A 43 -9.96 8.41 21.47
CA ARG A 43 -10.01 9.86 21.10
C ARG A 43 -8.72 10.64 21.43
N ARG A 44 -7.98 10.25 22.49
CA ARG A 44 -6.68 10.86 22.87
C ARG A 44 -5.46 10.36 22.06
N GLN A 45 -5.47 9.12 21.58
CA GLN A 45 -4.35 8.56 20.80
C GLN A 45 -4.49 8.93 19.32
N THR A 46 -5.71 8.98 18.79
CA THR A 46 -5.98 9.50 17.45
C THR A 46 -5.77 11.02 17.38
N ALA A 47 -5.98 11.75 18.49
CA ALA A 47 -5.74 13.21 18.55
C ALA A 47 -4.31 13.62 18.19
N LEU A 48 -3.29 12.81 18.50
CA LEU A 48 -1.90 13.11 18.14
C LEU A 48 -1.65 12.95 16.64
N ALA A 49 -2.29 11.98 15.98
CA ALA A 49 -2.29 11.87 14.52
C ALA A 49 -3.07 13.05 13.90
N PHE A 50 -4.19 13.47 14.51
CA PHE A 50 -4.97 14.64 14.08
C PHE A 50 -4.21 15.97 14.23
N GLU A 51 -3.39 16.16 15.27
CA GLU A 51 -2.58 17.38 15.47
C GLU A 51 -1.40 17.46 14.48
N ASP A 52 -0.84 16.32 14.07
CA ASP A 52 0.24 16.24 13.07
C ASP A 52 -0.31 16.40 11.63
N GLU A 53 -1.50 15.86 11.37
CA GLU A 53 -2.20 15.95 10.07
C GLU A 53 -2.48 17.40 9.63
N VAL A 54 -2.74 18.32 10.56
CA VAL A 54 -3.10 19.72 10.26
C VAL A 54 -1.90 20.57 9.82
N ASN A 55 -0.67 20.20 10.20
CA ASN A 55 0.50 21.05 9.99
C ASN A 55 1.41 20.62 8.83
N VAL A 56 1.34 19.37 8.37
CA VAL A 56 2.33 18.80 7.44
C VAL A 56 1.74 18.35 6.09
N PHE A 57 0.45 17.98 6.03
CA PHE A 57 -0.12 17.32 4.85
C PHE A 57 -1.18 18.17 4.13
N ARG A 58 -1.04 18.30 2.80
CA ARG A 58 -2.04 18.94 1.92
C ARG A 58 -3.34 18.13 1.83
N ARG A 59 -3.27 16.80 2.00
CA ARG A 59 -4.38 15.85 1.93
C ARG A 59 -4.00 14.57 2.69
N THR A 60 -4.91 14.03 3.49
CA THR A 60 -4.70 12.75 4.21
C THR A 60 -5.74 11.73 3.75
N LEU A 61 -5.30 10.51 3.44
CA LEU A 61 -6.17 9.39 3.02
C LEU A 61 -5.98 8.18 3.96
N MET A 62 -6.79 8.11 5.00
CA MET A 62 -7.00 6.96 5.87
C MET A 62 -7.71 5.86 5.11
N HIS A 63 -7.04 4.72 5.11
CA HIS A 63 -7.59 3.46 4.67
C HIS A 63 -7.71 2.54 5.88
N MET A 64 -8.91 2.02 6.12
CA MET A 64 -9.16 1.07 7.20
C MET A 64 -9.18 -0.35 6.64
N GLY A 65 -8.77 -1.32 7.45
CA GLY A 65 -8.87 -2.75 7.15
C GLY A 65 -9.66 -3.48 8.23
N PHE A 66 -10.44 -4.50 7.86
CA PHE A 66 -11.01 -5.43 8.84
C PHE A 66 -9.95 -6.44 9.29
N PRO A 67 -10.17 -7.19 10.40
CA PRO A 67 -9.33 -8.32 10.74
C PRO A 67 -9.10 -9.23 9.54
N TYR A 68 -7.88 -9.75 9.40
CA TYR A 68 -7.46 -10.59 8.26
C TYR A 68 -7.50 -9.91 6.88
N SER A 69 -7.63 -8.57 6.81
CA SER A 69 -7.43 -7.82 5.56
C SER A 69 -5.97 -7.47 5.31
N SER A 70 -5.11 -7.61 6.32
CA SER A 70 -3.65 -7.51 6.21
C SER A 70 -3.00 -8.86 6.44
N ARG A 71 -1.94 -9.17 5.69
CA ARG A 71 -1.20 -10.44 5.82
C ARG A 71 0.29 -10.22 5.59
N TRP A 72 1.10 -10.92 6.38
CA TRP A 72 2.54 -11.10 6.14
C TRP A 72 2.75 -12.48 5.53
N TYR A 73 3.65 -12.57 4.55
CA TYR A 73 3.96 -13.81 3.86
C TYR A 73 5.37 -14.24 4.21
N HIS A 74 5.55 -15.56 4.36
CA HIS A 74 6.87 -16.14 4.45
C HIS A 74 7.49 -16.13 3.05
N THR A 75 8.62 -15.45 2.92
CA THR A 75 9.40 -15.45 1.68
C THR A 75 10.33 -16.67 1.65
N SER A 76 10.81 -17.03 0.47
CA SER A 76 11.72 -18.18 0.30
C SER A 76 13.12 -17.95 0.89
N THR A 77 13.40 -16.77 1.43
CA THR A 77 14.69 -16.37 1.99
C THR A 77 14.51 -15.69 3.34
N GLN A 78 15.46 -15.86 4.25
CA GLN A 78 15.53 -15.14 5.52
C GLN A 78 16.49 -13.93 5.46
N ALA A 79 16.91 -13.53 4.26
CA ALA A 79 17.78 -12.38 4.09
C ALA A 79 17.12 -11.09 4.61
N GLN A 80 17.93 -10.19 5.13
CA GLN A 80 17.48 -8.88 5.58
C GLN A 80 17.00 -8.05 4.39
N THR A 81 15.82 -7.43 4.52
CA THR A 81 15.30 -6.46 3.56
C THR A 81 16.16 -5.19 3.57
N GLN A 82 16.79 -4.87 2.44
CA GLN A 82 17.57 -3.64 2.25
C GLN A 82 16.76 -2.52 1.60
N LEU A 83 15.94 -2.87 0.61
CA LEU A 83 15.10 -1.92 -0.13
C LEU A 83 13.63 -2.29 0.06
N ARG A 84 12.76 -1.30 0.14
CA ARG A 84 11.32 -1.49 0.16
C ARG A 84 10.67 -0.62 -0.89
N ASP A 85 9.65 -1.18 -1.52
CA ASP A 85 8.71 -0.46 -2.34
C ASP A 85 7.29 -0.69 -1.80
N VAL A 86 6.40 0.25 -2.09
CA VAL A 86 4.95 0.06 -1.91
C VAL A 86 4.27 0.10 -3.27
N LEU A 87 3.35 -0.84 -3.46
CA LEU A 87 2.49 -0.95 -4.63
C LEU A 87 1.07 -0.64 -4.18
N TYR A 88 0.49 0.43 -4.69
CA TYR A 88 -0.93 0.75 -4.48
C TYR A 88 -1.76 0.26 -5.65
N PHE A 89 -2.92 -0.31 -5.34
CA PHE A 89 -3.81 -0.90 -6.34
C PHE A 89 -5.15 -0.21 -6.34
N ARG A 90 -5.60 0.17 -7.54
CA ARG A 90 -6.99 0.54 -7.80
C ARG A 90 -7.71 -0.65 -8.41
N ARG A 91 -8.77 -1.11 -7.75
CA ARG A 91 -9.61 -2.20 -8.26
C ARG A 91 -10.35 -1.74 -9.52
N LYS A 92 -10.39 -2.60 -10.53
CA LYS A 92 -11.11 -2.36 -11.77
C LYS A 92 -12.62 -2.38 -11.56
N ASP A 93 -13.33 -1.52 -12.30
CA ASP A 93 -14.79 -1.52 -12.28
C ASP A 93 -15.37 -2.88 -12.68
N GLY A 94 -16.47 -3.26 -12.03
CA GLY A 94 -17.12 -4.57 -12.21
C GLY A 94 -16.49 -5.72 -11.42
N VAL A 95 -15.27 -5.57 -10.88
CA VAL A 95 -14.63 -6.61 -10.07
C VAL A 95 -15.20 -6.61 -8.65
N LYS A 96 -15.70 -7.77 -8.19
CA LYS A 96 -16.22 -7.93 -6.83
C LYS A 96 -15.10 -7.78 -5.79
N SER A 97 -15.40 -7.15 -4.65
CA SER A 97 -14.40 -6.88 -3.60
C SER A 97 -13.75 -8.16 -3.07
N GLY A 98 -14.52 -9.24 -2.92
CA GLY A 98 -13.99 -10.54 -2.50
C GLY A 98 -13.05 -11.16 -3.52
N SER A 99 -13.37 -11.09 -4.81
CA SER A 99 -12.50 -11.56 -5.90
C SER A 99 -11.20 -10.75 -5.95
N PHE A 100 -11.29 -9.43 -5.80
CA PHE A 100 -10.11 -8.57 -5.73
C PHE A 100 -9.24 -8.90 -4.52
N LYS A 101 -9.83 -9.05 -3.33
CA LYS A 101 -9.10 -9.46 -2.12
C LYS A 101 -8.37 -10.79 -2.33
N LYS A 102 -9.05 -11.79 -2.92
CA LYS A 102 -8.47 -13.10 -3.21
C LYS A 102 -7.32 -12.99 -4.21
N PHE A 103 -7.49 -12.20 -5.27
CA PHE A 103 -6.41 -11.91 -6.21
C PHE A 103 -5.19 -11.29 -5.51
N VAL A 104 -5.38 -10.22 -4.73
CA VAL A 104 -4.26 -9.54 -4.04
C VAL A 104 -3.56 -10.48 -3.07
N GLN A 105 -4.33 -11.18 -2.23
CA GLN A 105 -3.77 -11.95 -1.12
C GLN A 105 -3.36 -13.37 -1.51
N ASP A 106 -4.22 -14.13 -2.18
CA ASP A 106 -3.99 -15.55 -2.42
C ASP A 106 -3.29 -15.77 -3.77
N GLY A 107 -3.44 -14.86 -4.73
CA GLY A 107 -2.77 -14.90 -6.03
C GLY A 107 -1.45 -14.12 -6.00
N LEU A 108 -1.54 -12.80 -6.21
CA LEU A 108 -0.39 -11.93 -6.44
C LEU A 108 0.63 -11.98 -5.29
N ALA A 109 0.21 -11.71 -4.05
CA ALA A 109 1.14 -11.69 -2.92
C ALA A 109 1.79 -13.06 -2.65
N SER A 110 1.03 -14.14 -2.78
CA SER A 110 1.58 -15.50 -2.67
C SER A 110 2.65 -15.75 -3.73
N GLN A 111 2.40 -15.35 -4.99
CA GLN A 111 3.37 -15.48 -6.07
C GLN A 111 4.63 -14.63 -5.80
N LEU A 112 4.45 -13.36 -5.38
CA LEU A 112 5.55 -12.46 -5.05
C LEU A 112 6.46 -13.05 -3.96
N ALA A 113 5.88 -13.70 -2.95
CA ALA A 113 6.63 -14.29 -1.85
C ALA A 113 7.55 -15.45 -2.26
N THR A 114 7.33 -16.04 -3.44
CA THR A 114 8.16 -17.13 -3.99
C THR A 114 9.32 -16.65 -4.88
N ILE A 115 9.39 -15.35 -5.16
CA ILE A 115 10.40 -14.78 -6.06
C ILE A 115 11.75 -14.68 -5.35
N SER A 116 12.80 -15.19 -6.00
CA SER A 116 14.17 -15.05 -5.51
C SER A 116 14.56 -13.58 -5.38
N GLY A 117 15.17 -13.22 -4.24
CA GLY A 117 15.57 -11.84 -3.93
C GLY A 117 14.47 -10.97 -3.32
N VAL A 118 13.21 -11.44 -3.29
CA VAL A 118 12.14 -10.82 -2.49
C VAL A 118 12.25 -11.32 -1.05
N THR A 119 12.38 -10.38 -0.11
CA THR A 119 12.62 -10.67 1.32
C THR A 119 11.42 -10.34 2.19
N GLU A 120 10.50 -9.49 1.72
CA GLU A 120 9.30 -9.09 2.46
C GLU A 120 8.12 -8.98 1.49
N VAL A 121 6.99 -9.57 1.86
CA VAL A 121 5.71 -9.31 1.19
C VAL A 121 4.65 -9.11 2.25
N ARG A 122 3.98 -7.95 2.20
CA ARG A 122 2.93 -7.61 3.14
C ARG A 122 1.78 -6.91 2.44
N THR A 123 0.58 -7.41 2.66
CA THR A 123 -0.62 -6.88 2.01
C THR A 123 -1.48 -6.12 3.00
N GLN A 124 -2.22 -5.14 2.49
CA GLN A 124 -3.37 -4.54 3.14
C GLN A 124 -4.47 -4.38 2.10
N VAL A 125 -5.65 -4.94 2.38
CA VAL A 125 -6.86 -4.70 1.57
C VAL A 125 -7.79 -3.78 2.34
N TYR A 126 -8.22 -2.70 1.70
CA TYR A 126 -8.95 -1.62 2.33
C TYR A 126 -10.45 -1.86 2.31
N LEU A 127 -11.13 -1.29 3.31
CA LEU A 127 -12.58 -1.15 3.32
C LEU A 127 -13.01 -0.09 2.30
N PRO A 128 -14.26 -0.17 1.82
CA PRO A 128 -14.82 0.93 1.04
C PRO A 128 -14.64 2.24 1.78
N TRP A 129 -14.15 3.25 1.06
CA TRP A 129 -13.98 4.58 1.62
C TRP A 129 -15.33 5.10 2.14
N ASN A 130 -15.32 5.68 3.34
CA ASN A 130 -16.49 6.26 3.97
C ASN A 130 -16.15 7.63 4.53
N LYS A 131 -16.83 8.67 4.06
CA LYS A 131 -16.63 10.05 4.52
C LYS A 131 -16.86 10.22 6.03
N ALA A 132 -17.74 9.43 6.64
CA ALA A 132 -18.09 9.54 8.06
C ALA A 132 -16.97 9.12 9.03
N THR A 133 -15.92 8.45 8.56
CA THR A 133 -14.72 8.16 9.38
C THR A 133 -13.82 9.38 9.57
N TRP A 134 -14.20 10.54 9.03
CA TRP A 134 -13.41 11.77 9.00
C TRP A 134 -14.21 12.97 9.51
N ASN A 135 -13.69 13.67 10.51
CA ASN A 135 -14.24 14.93 10.99
C ASN A 135 -13.13 15.87 11.50
N THR A 136 -12.05 16.02 10.72
CA THR A 136 -10.99 16.99 11.00
C THR A 136 -11.27 18.31 10.27
N PRO A 137 -11.40 19.46 10.99
CA PRO A 137 -11.53 20.77 10.35
C PRO A 137 -10.29 21.12 9.52
N ASN A 138 -10.46 21.83 8.40
CA ASN A 138 -9.40 22.43 7.57
C ASN A 138 -8.47 21.51 6.76
N VAL A 139 -8.79 20.23 6.59
CA VAL A 139 -8.07 19.31 5.69
C VAL A 139 -9.00 18.87 4.55
N ALA A 140 -8.49 18.81 3.32
CA ALA A 140 -9.24 18.29 2.18
C ALA A 140 -9.35 16.76 2.31
N HIS A 141 -10.58 16.25 2.41
CA HIS A 141 -10.89 14.81 2.48
C HIS A 141 -11.53 14.30 1.17
N ASP A 142 -11.28 14.99 0.07
CA ASP A 142 -11.82 14.64 -1.23
C ASP A 142 -11.08 13.42 -1.81
N ASN A 143 -11.81 12.31 -1.93
CA ASN A 143 -11.35 11.10 -2.57
C ASN A 143 -12.41 10.72 -3.61
N PRO A 144 -12.32 11.23 -4.84
CA PRO A 144 -13.27 10.88 -5.88
C PRO A 144 -13.10 9.41 -6.25
N LYS A 145 -14.19 8.78 -6.69
CA LYS A 145 -14.28 7.32 -6.80
C LYS A 145 -13.21 6.75 -7.74
N GLU A 146 -12.92 7.49 -8.80
CA GLU A 146 -11.89 7.21 -9.78
C GLU A 146 -10.48 7.17 -9.21
N ASP A 147 -10.22 7.75 -8.04
CA ASP A 147 -8.91 7.77 -7.38
C ASP A 147 -8.82 6.84 -6.16
N HIS A 148 -9.89 6.10 -5.86
CA HIS A 148 -9.91 5.21 -4.69
C HIS A 148 -8.86 4.12 -4.80
N LEU A 149 -7.90 4.13 -3.88
CA LEU A 149 -7.03 2.99 -3.67
C LEU A 149 -7.79 1.92 -2.88
N HIS A 150 -7.54 0.66 -3.22
CA HIS A 150 -8.29 -0.48 -2.68
C HIS A 150 -7.40 -1.48 -1.96
N ALA A 151 -6.09 -1.47 -2.23
CA ALA A 151 -5.11 -2.27 -1.52
C ALA A 151 -3.72 -1.67 -1.64
N SER A 152 -2.82 -2.07 -0.75
CA SER A 152 -1.38 -1.93 -0.90
C SER A 152 -0.64 -3.25 -0.71
N ILE A 153 0.53 -3.35 -1.34
CA ILE A 153 1.52 -4.38 -1.07
C ILE A 153 2.85 -3.69 -0.78
N ILE A 154 3.44 -3.93 0.39
CA ILE A 154 4.85 -3.64 0.65
C ILE A 154 5.67 -4.82 0.14
N LEU A 155 6.64 -4.51 -0.69
CA LEU A 155 7.55 -5.46 -1.31
C LEU A 155 8.99 -5.10 -0.92
N GLY A 156 9.67 -6.02 -0.24
CA GLY A 156 11.06 -5.86 0.16
C GLY A 156 12.00 -6.66 -0.72
N PHE A 157 13.19 -6.12 -0.96
CA PHE A 157 14.25 -6.75 -1.74
C PHE A 157 15.54 -6.88 -0.94
N ALA A 158 16.29 -7.94 -1.25
CA ALA A 158 17.59 -8.20 -0.68
C ALA A 158 18.63 -7.14 -1.07
N ASP A 159 18.56 -6.65 -2.30
CA ASP A 159 19.47 -5.63 -2.85
C ASP A 159 18.88 -4.95 -4.10
N GLN A 160 19.61 -3.98 -4.65
CA GLN A 160 19.23 -3.22 -5.84
C GLN A 160 19.13 -4.10 -7.10
N ALA A 161 20.00 -5.11 -7.24
CA ALA A 161 20.01 -5.98 -8.41
C ALA A 161 18.75 -6.88 -8.45
N ALA A 162 18.34 -7.42 -7.30
CA ALA A 162 17.10 -8.16 -7.15
C ALA A 162 15.87 -7.30 -7.49
N ARG A 163 15.84 -6.06 -6.99
CA ARG A 163 14.78 -5.09 -7.30
C ARG A 163 14.71 -4.79 -8.81
N GLU A 164 15.85 -4.53 -9.43
CA GLU A 164 15.94 -4.27 -10.88
C GLU A 164 15.50 -5.47 -11.71
N ALA A 165 15.99 -6.66 -11.37
CA ALA A 165 15.61 -7.90 -12.04
C ALA A 165 14.10 -8.17 -11.94
N PHE A 166 13.49 -7.88 -10.78
CA PHE A 166 12.05 -8.01 -10.59
C PHE A 166 11.27 -7.11 -11.55
N TYR A 167 11.54 -5.80 -11.58
CA TYR A 167 10.78 -4.88 -12.43
C TYR A 167 11.07 -5.05 -13.93
N ALA A 168 12.29 -5.45 -14.29
CA ALA A 168 12.66 -5.68 -15.68
C ALA A 168 12.03 -6.96 -16.25
N ASN A 169 11.98 -8.04 -15.46
CA ASN A 169 11.69 -9.37 -15.99
C ASN A 169 10.37 -9.96 -15.48
N LEU A 170 10.03 -9.78 -14.20
CA LEU A 170 8.91 -10.49 -13.56
C LEU A 170 7.65 -9.62 -13.52
N ALA A 171 7.75 -8.37 -13.10
CA ALA A 171 6.61 -7.46 -13.02
C ALA A 171 5.82 -7.33 -14.34
N PRO A 172 6.46 -7.27 -15.54
CA PRO A 172 5.72 -7.21 -16.79
C PRO A 172 4.90 -8.47 -17.07
N GLN A 173 5.35 -9.63 -16.60
CA GLN A 173 4.63 -10.90 -16.78
C GLN A 173 3.37 -10.94 -15.89
N LEU A 174 3.44 -10.35 -14.70
CA LEU A 174 2.31 -10.25 -13.78
C LEU A 174 1.16 -9.40 -14.35
N ASN A 175 1.46 -8.49 -15.29
CA ASN A 175 0.44 -7.60 -15.87
C ASN A 175 -0.69 -8.36 -16.56
N ALA A 176 -0.45 -9.58 -17.08
CA ALA A 176 -1.51 -10.39 -17.71
C ALA A 176 -2.66 -10.73 -16.76
N GLU A 177 -2.35 -10.91 -15.47
CA GLU A 177 -3.36 -11.14 -14.43
C GLU A 177 -3.81 -9.83 -13.78
N VAL A 178 -2.88 -8.94 -13.46
CA VAL A 178 -3.16 -7.66 -12.79
C VAL A 178 -4.24 -6.86 -13.52
N VAL A 179 -4.17 -6.75 -14.86
CA VAL A 179 -5.14 -5.98 -15.68
C VAL A 179 -6.58 -6.52 -15.64
N GLN A 180 -6.77 -7.76 -15.17
CA GLN A 180 -8.09 -8.37 -15.02
C GLN A 180 -8.78 -7.86 -13.74
N TYR A 181 -8.00 -7.52 -12.71
CA TYR A 181 -8.51 -7.19 -11.38
C TYR A 181 -8.29 -5.72 -10.99
N ALA A 182 -7.27 -5.08 -11.53
CA ALA A 182 -6.87 -3.71 -11.22
C ALA A 182 -6.94 -2.82 -12.47
N SER A 183 -7.31 -1.56 -12.25
CA SER A 183 -7.23 -0.50 -13.26
C SER A 183 -6.00 0.40 -13.06
N ALA A 184 -5.36 0.37 -11.89
CA ALA A 184 -4.11 1.07 -11.64
C ALA A 184 -3.18 0.28 -10.71
N VAL A 185 -1.87 0.40 -10.95
CA VAL A 185 -0.80 0.02 -10.01
C VAL A 185 0.21 1.15 -9.92
N HIS A 186 0.28 1.77 -8.75
CA HIS A 186 1.20 2.87 -8.49
C HIS A 186 2.32 2.39 -7.57
N ALA A 187 3.53 2.35 -8.11
CA ALA A 187 4.71 1.92 -7.37
C ALA A 187 5.50 3.12 -6.85
N TYR A 188 5.93 3.04 -5.59
CA TYR A 188 6.78 4.03 -4.92
C TYR A 188 7.92 3.33 -4.21
N HIS A 189 9.09 3.93 -4.24
CA HIS A 189 10.20 3.55 -3.40
C HIS A 189 9.99 4.08 -1.98
N ILE A 190 10.25 3.25 -0.98
CA ILE A 190 10.25 3.67 0.43
C ILE A 190 11.69 3.95 0.83
N GLU A 191 12.05 5.22 0.87
CA GLU A 191 13.39 5.66 1.28
C GLU A 191 13.68 5.27 2.74
N LYS A 192 12.69 5.45 3.63
CA LYS A 192 12.87 5.23 5.06
C LYS A 192 11.61 4.68 5.72
N THR A 193 11.79 3.75 6.64
CA THR A 193 10.74 3.28 7.55
C THR A 193 11.15 3.59 8.97
N LEU A 194 10.34 4.38 9.67
CA LEU A 194 10.59 4.81 11.05
C LEU A 194 9.54 4.19 11.98
N PRO A 195 9.93 3.30 12.92
CA PRO A 195 9.01 2.89 13.98
C PRO A 195 8.83 4.06 14.96
N PHE A 196 7.58 4.50 15.13
CA PHE A 196 7.22 5.54 16.11
C PHE A 196 6.69 4.95 17.42
N VAL A 197 6.00 3.81 17.33
CA VAL A 197 5.47 3.06 18.48
C VAL A 197 5.64 1.57 18.20
N LEU A 198 6.37 0.88 19.07
CA LEU A 198 6.52 -0.57 19.06
C LEU A 198 5.97 -1.13 20.38
N ASP A 199 5.08 -2.11 20.31
CA ASP A 199 4.44 -2.75 21.47
C ASP A 199 3.80 -1.76 22.47
N GLY A 200 3.23 -0.67 21.95
CA GLY A 200 2.56 0.35 22.75
C GLY A 200 3.51 1.31 23.49
N LYS A 201 4.81 1.26 23.23
CA LYS A 201 5.82 2.19 23.78
C LYS A 201 6.40 3.05 22.67
N ARG A 202 6.62 4.34 22.95
CA ARG A 202 7.35 5.24 22.05
C ARG A 202 8.81 4.78 21.96
N THR A 203 9.35 4.78 20.75
CA THR A 203 10.75 4.48 20.44
C THR A 203 11.55 5.74 20.20
#